data_AF-A0A521P158-F1
#
_entry.id   AF-A0A521P158-F1
#
_cell.length_a   1.000
_cell.length_b   1.000
_cell.length_c   1.000
_cell.angle_alpha   90.00
_cell.angle_beta   90.00
_cell.angle_gamma   90.00
#
_symmetry.space_group_name_H-M   'P 1'
#
loop_
_entity.id
_entity.type
_entity.pdbx_description
1 polymer ?
#
loop_
_entity_poly.entity_id
_entity_poly.type
_entity_poly.pdbx_seq_one_letter_code
_entity_poly.pdbx_strand_id
1 'polypeptide(L)'
;MTPLTQPDRIRLQIEAAAPHGRDDLFLACSNADARFEGFARLCQYRAGHDPLWRFTDLPATVADGLFFSPPPGDPGAAAAFVFLTEEGDVMHLPPGGEAMTERIEGAGLWSDDSEGWGSMIALAQIGGRLHACGGGGQIYRRTKPGAWEHMDTGLLREKGEKKSISFKTIAGANEQEVYAGGWFQNVNDGVLYCGDGRRPWKAVASGMPAISRIHVEREDSVWACGRGGTLLHGNHVDGFQDVSALDDTRAYVDVTSYDGQIFLATETGLYLHANGATHRIRTRLDPEYEDGHLLRVVDGVLWSIGYADIARFDGTAWERIPFPGNPPIR
;
A
#
# COMPACT_ATOMS: atom_id res chain seq x y z
N MET A 1 23.59 -2.46 -5.00
CA MET A 1 23.14 -1.52 -3.95
C MET A 1 24.33 -1.05 -3.12
N THR A 2 24.36 0.23 -2.80
CA THR A 2 25.41 0.94 -2.05
C THR A 2 25.13 0.90 -0.55
N PRO A 3 26.14 0.83 0.34
CA PRO A 3 25.97 1.06 1.79
C PRO A 3 25.18 2.33 2.13
N LEU A 4 24.18 2.25 3.01
CA LEU A 4 23.52 3.40 3.64
C LEU A 4 23.89 3.41 5.13
N THR A 5 24.85 4.26 5.51
CA THR A 5 25.38 4.28 6.89
C THR A 5 25.19 5.63 7.59
N GLN A 6 24.82 6.66 6.84
CA GLN A 6 24.59 8.01 7.36
C GLN A 6 23.64 8.77 6.43
N PRO A 7 22.99 9.84 6.93
CA PRO A 7 22.13 10.69 6.10
C PRO A 7 22.97 11.40 5.04
N ASP A 8 22.35 11.68 3.90
CA ASP A 8 22.93 12.59 2.90
C ASP A 8 22.14 13.90 2.83
N ARG A 9 22.27 14.65 1.73
CA ARG A 9 21.58 15.93 1.56
C ARG A 9 20.09 15.78 1.27
N ILE A 10 19.64 14.60 0.85
CA ILE A 10 18.25 14.33 0.53
C ILE A 10 17.58 13.89 1.81
N ARG A 11 16.60 14.67 2.28
CA ARG A 11 15.73 14.22 3.34
C ARG A 11 14.77 13.18 2.75
N LEU A 12 14.88 11.93 3.21
CA LEU A 12 14.07 10.84 2.68
C LEU A 12 12.70 10.81 3.35
N GLN A 13 11.64 10.67 2.56
CA GLN A 13 10.30 10.35 3.05
C GLN A 13 9.92 8.96 2.57
N ILE A 14 9.52 8.08 3.48
CA ILE A 14 9.12 6.71 3.14
C ILE A 14 7.72 6.74 2.52
N GLU A 15 7.62 6.27 1.27
CA GLU A 15 6.37 6.26 0.50
C GLU A 15 5.76 4.85 0.43
N ALA A 16 6.61 3.82 0.31
CA ALA A 16 6.16 2.43 0.21
C ALA A 16 7.09 1.48 0.97
N ALA A 17 6.54 0.32 1.35
CA ALA A 17 7.26 -0.69 2.09
C ALA A 17 6.85 -2.11 1.67
N ALA A 18 7.86 -2.94 1.44
CA ALA A 18 7.75 -4.34 1.08
C ALA A 18 8.55 -5.19 2.09
N PRO A 19 7.98 -5.50 3.27
CA PRO A 19 8.61 -6.43 4.20
C PRO A 19 8.44 -7.87 3.68
N HIS A 20 9.54 -8.62 3.68
CA HIS A 20 9.55 -10.06 3.36
C HIS A 20 9.45 -10.92 4.62
N GLY A 21 9.97 -10.43 5.75
CA GLY A 21 9.89 -11.11 7.03
C GLY A 21 10.31 -10.20 8.18
N ARG A 22 10.62 -10.79 9.33
CA ARG A 22 11.12 -10.03 10.49
C ARG A 22 12.44 -9.32 10.19
N ASP A 23 13.29 -9.92 9.37
CA ASP A 23 14.69 -9.49 9.23
C ASP A 23 15.04 -8.93 7.84
N ASP A 24 14.07 -8.76 6.95
CA ASP A 24 14.26 -8.28 5.58
C ASP A 24 13.10 -7.37 5.16
N LEU A 25 13.42 -6.10 4.89
CA LEU A 25 12.47 -5.05 4.56
C LEU A 25 13.05 -4.18 3.45
N PHE A 26 12.24 -3.94 2.42
CA PHE A 26 12.57 -2.97 1.37
C PHE A 26 11.64 -1.75 1.50
N LEU A 27 12.21 -0.56 1.47
CA LEU A 27 11.51 0.72 1.46
C LEU A 27 11.72 1.40 0.12
N ALA A 28 10.70 2.11 -0.37
CA ALA A 28 10.88 3.14 -1.38
C ALA A 28 10.70 4.51 -0.73
N CYS A 29 11.70 5.37 -0.90
CA CYS A 29 11.72 6.70 -0.33
C CYS A 29 11.75 7.76 -1.43
N SER A 30 10.98 8.83 -1.29
CA SER A 30 11.08 10.03 -2.13
C SER A 30 12.00 11.07 -1.48
N ASN A 31 12.29 12.15 -2.21
CA ASN A 31 12.85 13.36 -1.63
C ASN A 31 11.73 14.15 -0.95
N ALA A 32 11.75 14.30 0.37
CA ALA A 32 10.72 14.98 1.14
C ALA A 32 10.49 16.44 0.68
N ASP A 33 11.53 17.10 0.15
CA ASP A 33 11.45 18.49 -0.32
C ASP A 33 11.00 18.59 -1.80
N ALA A 34 10.99 17.47 -2.53
CA ALA A 34 10.72 17.40 -3.97
C ALA A 34 10.03 16.07 -4.35
N ARG A 35 8.97 15.70 -3.62
CA ARG A 35 8.37 14.36 -3.65
C ARG A 35 7.92 13.89 -5.03
N PHE A 36 7.54 14.83 -5.89
CA PHE A 36 6.95 14.56 -7.21
C PHE A 36 7.91 14.79 -8.38
N GLU A 37 9.21 14.96 -8.13
CA GLU A 37 10.21 15.23 -9.17
C GLU A 37 10.82 13.96 -9.79
N GLY A 38 10.12 12.82 -9.73
CA GLY A 38 10.55 11.59 -10.38
C GLY A 38 11.81 10.98 -9.76
N PHE A 39 11.91 11.02 -8.43
CA PHE A 39 13.03 10.42 -7.69
C PHE A 39 12.50 9.41 -6.67
N ALA A 40 13.16 8.25 -6.64
CA ALA A 40 13.06 7.36 -5.51
C ALA A 40 14.42 6.78 -5.14
N ARG A 41 14.57 6.47 -3.86
CA ARG A 41 15.64 5.68 -3.30
C ARG A 41 15.05 4.42 -2.69
N LEU A 42 15.41 3.27 -3.25
CA LEU A 42 15.02 2.00 -2.66
C LEU A 42 16.06 1.61 -1.61
N CYS A 43 15.63 1.49 -0.35
CA CYS A 43 16.48 1.10 0.77
C CYS A 43 16.12 -0.30 1.26
N GLN A 44 17.09 -1.22 1.32
CA GLN A 44 16.90 -2.56 1.89
C GLN A 44 17.57 -2.64 3.25
N TYR A 45 16.79 -3.03 4.25
CA TYR A 45 17.23 -3.48 5.56
C TYR A 45 17.38 -5.00 5.57
N ARG A 46 18.52 -5.49 6.05
CA ARG A 46 18.73 -6.90 6.37
C ARG A 46 19.40 -7.07 7.72
N ALA A 47 18.72 -7.70 8.67
CA ALA A 47 19.31 -8.00 9.98
C ALA A 47 20.50 -8.96 9.82
N GLY A 48 21.54 -8.78 10.64
CA GLY A 48 22.75 -9.60 10.61
C GLY A 48 23.72 -9.31 9.45
N HIS A 49 23.39 -8.38 8.54
CA HIS A 49 24.32 -7.90 7.52
C HIS A 49 25.12 -6.68 8.01
N ASP A 50 26.33 -6.49 7.47
CA ASP A 50 27.14 -5.28 7.65
C ASP A 50 27.45 -4.62 6.30
N PRO A 51 26.97 -3.39 6.04
CA PRO A 51 25.99 -2.64 6.85
C PRO A 51 24.59 -3.27 6.77
N LEU A 52 23.75 -2.95 7.78
CA LEU A 52 22.34 -3.37 7.83
C LEU A 52 21.51 -2.81 6.68
N TRP A 53 21.83 -1.58 6.23
CA TRP A 53 21.09 -0.88 5.20
C TRP A 53 21.93 -0.68 3.93
N ARG A 54 21.29 -0.92 2.79
CA ARG A 54 21.84 -0.60 1.47
C ARG A 54 20.78 0.09 0.64
N PHE A 55 21.18 0.87 -0.35
CA PHE A 55 20.25 1.58 -1.22
C PHE A 55 20.62 1.54 -2.71
N THR A 56 19.66 1.88 -3.54
CA THR A 56 19.87 2.26 -4.94
C THR A 56 18.90 3.37 -5.30
N ASP A 57 19.32 4.30 -6.14
CA ASP A 57 18.49 5.41 -6.61
C ASP A 57 17.90 5.07 -7.97
N LEU A 58 16.70 5.58 -8.24
CA LEU A 58 16.00 5.46 -9.51
C LEU A 58 15.32 6.77 -9.91
N PRO A 59 15.24 7.07 -11.22
CA PRO A 59 14.54 8.23 -11.73
C PRO A 59 13.04 7.94 -11.91
N ALA A 60 12.33 7.59 -10.84
CA ALA A 60 10.87 7.43 -10.86
C ALA A 60 10.23 7.78 -9.51
N THR A 61 8.95 8.14 -9.53
CA THR A 61 8.13 8.23 -8.32
C THR A 61 7.48 6.88 -8.03
N VAL A 62 7.80 6.27 -6.89
CA VAL A 62 7.21 4.99 -6.47
C VAL A 62 5.92 5.24 -5.69
N ALA A 63 4.84 4.59 -6.11
CA ALA A 63 3.50 4.75 -5.53
C ALA A 63 3.20 3.70 -4.44
N ASP A 64 3.60 2.44 -4.64
CA ASP A 64 3.35 1.36 -3.68
C ASP A 64 4.35 0.21 -3.84
N GLY A 65 4.38 -0.70 -2.88
CA GLY A 65 5.24 -1.88 -2.92
C GLY A 65 4.82 -2.99 -1.97
N LEU A 66 5.19 -4.22 -2.33
CA LEU A 66 4.94 -5.44 -1.55
C LEU A 66 6.00 -6.51 -1.83
N PHE A 67 6.05 -7.53 -1.00
CA PHE A 67 6.80 -8.76 -1.32
C PHE A 67 5.85 -9.77 -1.97
N PHE A 68 6.10 -10.12 -3.23
CA PHE A 68 5.30 -11.07 -3.98
C PHE A 68 5.81 -12.50 -3.74
N SER A 69 4.92 -13.38 -3.32
CA SER A 69 5.19 -14.80 -3.07
C SER A 69 4.32 -15.66 -3.98
N PRO A 70 4.84 -16.11 -5.14
CA PRO A 70 4.03 -16.87 -6.09
C PRO A 70 3.60 -18.24 -5.52
N PRO A 71 2.47 -18.80 -5.98
CA PRO A 71 2.08 -20.16 -5.65
C PRO A 71 3.16 -21.17 -6.06
N PRO A 72 3.36 -22.26 -5.30
CA PRO A 72 4.30 -23.30 -5.67
C PRO A 72 4.03 -23.87 -7.07
N GLY A 73 5.08 -23.97 -7.90
CA GLY A 73 5.01 -24.63 -9.20
C GLY A 73 4.54 -23.77 -10.38
N ASP A 74 4.34 -22.45 -10.20
CA ASP A 74 4.07 -21.52 -11.31
C ASP A 74 5.36 -21.30 -12.15
N PRO A 75 5.44 -21.88 -13.36
CA PRO A 75 6.64 -21.82 -14.19
C PRO A 75 6.76 -20.41 -14.81
N GLY A 76 7.51 -19.53 -14.14
CA GLY A 76 7.77 -18.17 -14.62
C GLY A 76 7.50 -17.07 -13.59
N ALA A 77 6.96 -17.41 -12.43
CA ALA A 77 6.81 -16.48 -11.32
C ALA A 77 7.88 -16.75 -10.26
N ALA A 78 8.69 -15.73 -9.96
CA ALA A 78 9.70 -15.78 -8.90
C ALA A 78 9.28 -14.86 -7.75
N ALA A 79 9.59 -15.25 -6.52
CA ALA A 79 9.41 -14.39 -5.36
C ALA A 79 10.28 -13.13 -5.51
N ALA A 80 9.72 -11.96 -5.22
CA ALA A 80 10.39 -10.69 -5.44
C ALA A 80 9.82 -9.58 -4.57
N PHE A 81 10.65 -8.61 -4.21
CA PHE A 81 10.14 -7.28 -3.84
C PHE A 81 9.61 -6.62 -5.10
N VAL A 82 8.39 -6.13 -5.05
CA VAL A 82 7.72 -5.52 -6.21
C VAL A 82 7.35 -4.09 -5.86
N PHE A 83 7.71 -3.15 -6.73
CA PHE A 83 7.42 -1.73 -6.60
C PHE A 83 6.71 -1.22 -7.85
N LEU A 84 5.61 -0.50 -7.65
CA LEU A 84 4.82 0.15 -8.68
C LEU A 84 5.16 1.63 -8.71
N THR A 85 5.47 2.17 -9.89
CA THR A 85 5.64 3.62 -10.09
C THR A 85 4.31 4.29 -10.45
N GLU A 86 4.22 5.60 -10.24
CA GLU A 86 3.05 6.40 -10.68
C GLU A 86 2.81 6.29 -12.20
N GLU A 87 3.86 6.03 -12.97
CA GLU A 87 3.83 5.92 -14.44
C GLU A 87 3.57 4.50 -14.96
N GLY A 88 3.26 3.54 -14.08
CA GLY A 88 2.89 2.18 -14.48
C GLY A 88 4.06 1.23 -14.75
N ASP A 89 5.29 1.59 -14.36
CA ASP A 89 6.38 0.63 -14.29
C ASP A 89 6.23 -0.24 -13.05
N VAL A 90 6.41 -1.56 -13.21
CA VAL A 90 6.39 -2.54 -12.13
C VAL A 90 7.75 -3.21 -12.05
N MET A 91 8.53 -2.81 -11.06
CA MET A 91 9.88 -3.34 -10.84
C MET A 91 9.81 -4.57 -9.95
N HIS A 92 10.36 -5.68 -10.41
CA HIS A 92 10.58 -6.92 -9.67
C HIS A 92 12.05 -7.02 -9.27
N LEU A 93 12.30 -7.18 -7.97
CA LEU A 93 13.63 -7.36 -7.38
C LEU A 93 13.66 -8.73 -6.65
N PRO A 94 14.00 -9.82 -7.36
CA PRO A 94 14.14 -11.14 -6.74
C PRO A 94 15.28 -11.14 -5.70
N PRO A 95 15.13 -11.81 -4.54
CA PRO A 95 16.22 -11.97 -3.59
C PRO A 95 17.43 -12.65 -4.23
N GLY A 96 18.54 -11.92 -4.37
CA GLY A 96 19.77 -12.43 -4.99
C GLY A 96 19.72 -12.62 -6.50
N GLY A 97 18.65 -12.18 -7.17
CA GLY A 97 18.50 -12.22 -8.62
C GLY A 97 18.68 -10.86 -9.30
N GLU A 98 18.50 -10.84 -10.62
CA GLU A 98 18.52 -9.61 -11.41
C GLU A 98 17.16 -8.91 -11.35
N ALA A 99 17.21 -7.58 -11.30
CA ALA A 99 16.02 -6.74 -11.37
C ALA A 99 15.38 -6.84 -12.76
N MET A 100 14.04 -6.87 -12.79
CA MET A 100 13.25 -6.86 -14.02
C MET A 100 12.20 -5.78 -13.91
N THR A 101 11.89 -5.09 -15.01
CA THR A 101 10.82 -4.08 -15.05
C THR A 101 9.78 -4.49 -16.08
N GLU A 102 8.54 -4.48 -15.67
CA GLU A 102 7.36 -4.66 -16.52
C GLU A 102 6.64 -3.32 -16.70
N ARG A 103 5.81 -3.22 -17.73
CA ARG A 103 4.99 -2.04 -18.01
C ARG A 103 3.51 -2.40 -17.98
N ILE A 104 2.72 -1.58 -17.30
CA ILE A 104 1.26 -1.52 -17.48
C ILE A 104 0.99 -0.54 -18.62
N GLU A 105 0.70 -1.06 -19.81
CA GLU A 105 0.47 -0.23 -21.01
C GLU A 105 -0.73 0.71 -20.81
N GLY A 106 -0.61 1.96 -21.26
CA GLY A 106 -1.70 2.95 -21.16
C GLY A 106 -1.75 3.71 -19.83
N ALA A 107 -1.04 3.24 -18.80
CA ALA A 107 -1.02 3.85 -17.49
C ALA A 107 0.00 5.01 -17.38
N GLY A 108 -0.17 5.84 -16.34
CA GLY A 108 0.70 6.99 -16.09
C GLY A 108 0.15 8.30 -16.65
N LEU A 109 0.86 9.38 -16.34
CA LEU A 109 0.54 10.75 -16.79
C LEU A 109 1.46 11.24 -17.90
N TRP A 110 2.72 10.79 -17.86
CA TRP A 110 3.81 11.36 -18.64
C TRP A 110 4.55 10.33 -19.50
N SER A 111 4.20 9.05 -19.39
CA SER A 111 4.67 8.00 -20.28
C SER A 111 4.19 8.22 -21.73
N ASP A 112 5.01 7.81 -22.71
CA ASP A 112 4.68 7.94 -24.14
C ASP A 112 3.42 7.16 -24.52
N ASP A 113 3.14 6.06 -23.81
CA ASP A 113 1.97 5.22 -24.00
C ASP A 113 0.77 5.62 -23.13
N SER A 114 0.85 6.69 -22.35
CA SER A 114 -0.25 7.15 -21.49
C SER A 114 -1.53 7.43 -22.27
N GLU A 115 -2.63 6.82 -21.83
CA GLU A 115 -3.98 7.10 -22.33
C GLU A 115 -4.67 8.23 -21.54
N GLY A 116 -3.97 8.87 -20.60
CA GLY A 116 -4.41 10.05 -19.86
C GLY A 116 -5.37 9.77 -18.69
N TRP A 117 -5.46 8.52 -18.23
CA TRP A 117 -6.33 8.13 -17.11
C TRP A 117 -5.83 8.59 -15.74
N GLY A 118 -4.51 8.74 -15.59
CA GLY A 118 -3.87 9.20 -14.37
C GLY A 118 -2.77 8.26 -13.89
N SER A 119 -2.22 8.58 -12.72
CA SER A 119 -1.18 7.78 -12.09
C SER A 119 -1.72 6.46 -11.53
N MET A 120 -0.87 5.45 -11.54
CA MET A 120 -1.05 4.22 -10.76
C MET A 120 -0.77 4.49 -9.28
N ILE A 121 -1.52 3.87 -8.38
CA ILE A 121 -1.51 4.23 -6.95
C ILE A 121 -1.26 3.05 -6.02
N ALA A 122 -1.90 1.91 -6.23
CA ALA A 122 -1.83 0.80 -5.30
C ALA A 122 -1.52 -0.52 -6.00
N LEU A 123 -0.80 -1.39 -5.31
CA LEU A 123 -0.41 -2.72 -5.76
C LEU A 123 -0.80 -3.75 -4.70
N ALA A 124 -1.36 -4.87 -5.10
CA ALA A 124 -1.68 -5.97 -4.21
C ALA A 124 -1.40 -7.34 -4.85
N GLN A 125 -0.97 -8.29 -4.03
CA GLN A 125 -1.07 -9.71 -4.38
C GLN A 125 -2.44 -10.21 -3.94
N ILE A 126 -3.21 -10.76 -4.86
CA ILE A 126 -4.52 -11.36 -4.60
C ILE A 126 -4.51 -12.75 -5.23
N GLY A 127 -4.68 -13.78 -4.40
CA GLY A 127 -4.42 -15.15 -4.81
C GLY A 127 -2.98 -15.31 -5.33
N GLY A 128 -2.83 -15.83 -6.54
CA GLY A 128 -1.52 -16.07 -7.15
C GLY A 128 -0.96 -14.90 -7.96
N ARG A 129 -1.68 -13.77 -8.04
CA ARG A 129 -1.41 -12.73 -9.03
C ARG A 129 -1.31 -11.34 -8.44
N LEU A 130 -0.54 -10.51 -9.14
CA LEU A 130 -0.48 -9.08 -8.87
C LEU A 130 -1.67 -8.36 -9.51
N HIS A 131 -2.18 -7.37 -8.80
CA HIS A 131 -3.21 -6.45 -9.23
C HIS A 131 -2.80 -5.03 -8.90
N ALA A 132 -3.20 -4.07 -9.73
CA ALA A 132 -2.90 -2.66 -9.53
C ALA A 132 -4.12 -1.80 -9.83
N CYS A 133 -4.24 -0.65 -9.18
CA CYS A 133 -5.29 0.33 -9.48
C CYS A 133 -4.78 1.77 -9.39
N GLY A 134 -5.52 2.71 -9.97
CA GLY A 134 -5.11 4.11 -9.98
C GLY A 134 -6.19 5.12 -10.36
N GLY A 135 -5.74 6.22 -10.95
CA GLY A 135 -6.60 7.27 -11.51
C GLY A 135 -7.52 6.76 -12.61
N GLY A 136 -8.54 7.54 -12.97
CA GLY A 136 -9.41 7.19 -14.09
C GLY A 136 -10.26 5.94 -13.90
N GLY A 137 -10.33 5.38 -12.68
CA GLY A 137 -11.01 4.10 -12.42
C GLY A 137 -10.24 2.87 -12.93
N GLN A 138 -8.96 3.02 -13.26
CA GLN A 138 -8.14 1.93 -13.79
C GLN A 138 -7.92 0.82 -12.77
N ILE A 139 -8.06 -0.42 -13.22
CA ILE A 139 -7.74 -1.63 -12.47
C ILE A 139 -7.13 -2.64 -13.42
N TYR A 140 -5.99 -3.21 -13.05
CA TYR A 140 -5.27 -4.20 -13.85
C TYR A 140 -5.00 -5.48 -13.08
N ARG A 141 -4.91 -6.59 -13.82
CA ARG A 141 -4.44 -7.89 -13.33
C ARG A 141 -3.24 -8.33 -14.16
N ARG A 142 -2.18 -8.81 -13.49
CA ARG A 142 -1.05 -9.45 -14.15
C ARG A 142 -1.40 -10.90 -14.48
N THR A 143 -1.42 -11.25 -15.76
CA THR A 143 -1.79 -12.60 -16.22
C THR A 143 -0.60 -13.54 -16.35
N LYS A 144 0.56 -13.00 -16.71
CA LYS A 144 1.86 -13.67 -16.84
C LYS A 144 2.98 -12.61 -16.82
N PRO A 145 4.27 -13.00 -16.76
CA PRO A 145 5.36 -12.03 -16.84
C PRO A 145 5.25 -11.07 -18.02
N GLY A 146 5.30 -9.79 -17.69
CA GLY A 146 5.19 -8.67 -18.64
C GLY A 146 3.80 -8.46 -19.25
N ALA A 147 2.75 -9.15 -18.81
CA ALA A 147 1.41 -9.02 -19.38
C ALA A 147 0.38 -8.62 -18.33
N TRP A 148 -0.13 -7.40 -18.48
CA TRP A 148 -1.17 -6.80 -17.66
C TRP A 148 -2.44 -6.61 -18.49
N GLU A 149 -3.59 -6.96 -17.93
CA GLU A 149 -4.89 -6.79 -18.58
C GLU A 149 -5.80 -5.89 -17.74
N HIS A 150 -6.65 -5.13 -18.41
CA HIS A 150 -7.72 -4.37 -17.74
C HIS A 150 -8.69 -5.32 -17.04
N MET A 151 -9.10 -4.91 -15.84
CA MET A 151 -10.09 -5.58 -15.01
C MET A 151 -11.16 -4.59 -14.55
N ASP A 152 -11.30 -3.42 -15.17
CA ASP A 152 -12.08 -2.26 -14.73
C ASP A 152 -13.40 -2.09 -15.50
N THR A 153 -14.01 -3.21 -15.93
CA THR A 153 -15.29 -3.22 -16.64
C THR A 153 -16.34 -2.36 -15.92
N GLY A 154 -16.82 -1.32 -16.59
CA GLY A 154 -17.83 -0.37 -16.07
C GLY A 154 -17.31 0.70 -15.11
N LEU A 155 -16.00 0.77 -14.86
CA LEU A 155 -15.37 1.77 -13.98
C LEU A 155 -14.40 2.70 -14.70
N LEU A 156 -13.71 2.19 -15.72
CA LEU A 156 -12.73 2.96 -16.48
C LEU A 156 -13.36 4.17 -17.15
N ARG A 157 -12.76 5.34 -16.92
CA ARG A 157 -13.22 6.61 -17.48
C ARG A 157 -13.09 6.61 -19.00
N GLU A 158 -14.19 6.95 -19.69
CA GLU A 158 -14.16 7.09 -21.14
C GLU A 158 -13.54 8.44 -21.56
N LYS A 159 -13.01 8.50 -22.79
CA LYS A 159 -12.43 9.74 -23.33
C LYS A 159 -13.49 10.84 -23.40
N GLY A 160 -13.21 11.98 -22.75
CA GLY A 160 -14.09 13.14 -22.72
C GLY A 160 -15.05 13.19 -21.52
N GLU A 161 -15.11 12.15 -20.69
CA GLU A 161 -15.85 12.18 -19.45
C GLU A 161 -15.15 13.05 -18.39
N LYS A 162 -15.93 13.88 -17.70
CA LYS A 162 -15.45 14.71 -16.59
C LYS A 162 -15.46 13.98 -15.26
N LYS A 163 -16.32 12.96 -15.13
CA LYS A 163 -16.45 12.18 -13.92
C LYS A 163 -15.37 11.11 -13.91
N SER A 164 -14.68 10.96 -12.79
CA SER A 164 -13.58 10.01 -12.65
C SER A 164 -13.63 9.42 -11.25
N ILE A 165 -13.30 8.14 -11.16
CA ILE A 165 -12.96 7.47 -9.93
C ILE A 165 -11.44 7.60 -9.73
N SER A 166 -11.01 7.78 -8.49
CA SER A 166 -9.60 7.71 -8.10
C SER A 166 -9.46 6.63 -7.05
N PHE A 167 -8.98 5.46 -7.47
CA PHE A 167 -8.72 4.37 -6.54
C PHE A 167 -7.42 4.63 -5.76
N LYS A 168 -7.47 4.35 -4.47
CA LYS A 168 -6.36 4.46 -3.51
C LYS A 168 -5.87 3.12 -2.99
N THR A 169 -6.69 2.09 -3.11
CA THR A 169 -6.40 0.80 -2.53
C THR A 169 -7.10 -0.30 -3.30
N ILE A 170 -6.43 -1.44 -3.39
CA ILE A 170 -6.94 -2.67 -3.96
C ILE A 170 -6.55 -3.80 -3.02
N ALA A 171 -7.46 -4.72 -2.77
CA ALA A 171 -7.24 -5.92 -1.97
C ALA A 171 -8.25 -6.99 -2.39
N GLY A 172 -8.07 -8.24 -1.97
CA GLY A 172 -9.06 -9.27 -2.27
C GLY A 172 -8.80 -10.53 -1.47
N ALA A 173 -9.87 -11.26 -1.18
CA ALA A 173 -9.74 -12.57 -0.54
C ALA A 173 -9.23 -13.62 -1.54
N ASN A 174 -9.67 -13.49 -2.80
CA ASN A 174 -9.28 -14.33 -3.91
C ASN A 174 -9.50 -13.57 -5.24
N GLU A 175 -9.11 -14.17 -6.37
CA GLU A 175 -9.19 -13.51 -7.70
C GLU A 175 -10.62 -13.33 -8.24
N GLN A 176 -11.64 -13.90 -7.59
CA GLN A 176 -13.06 -13.65 -7.91
C GLN A 176 -13.69 -12.57 -7.02
N GLU A 177 -13.02 -12.20 -5.93
CA GLU A 177 -13.50 -11.25 -4.94
C GLU A 177 -12.42 -10.21 -4.66
N VAL A 178 -12.31 -9.25 -5.60
CA VAL A 178 -11.40 -8.11 -5.50
C VAL A 178 -12.20 -6.88 -5.11
N TYR A 179 -11.67 -6.13 -4.15
CA TYR A 179 -12.19 -4.85 -3.70
C TYR A 179 -11.27 -3.72 -4.15
N ALA A 180 -11.87 -2.62 -4.59
CA ALA A 180 -11.16 -1.38 -4.92
C ALA A 180 -11.85 -0.19 -4.22
N GLY A 181 -11.05 0.59 -3.49
CA GLY A 181 -11.53 1.67 -2.64
C GLY A 181 -10.87 3.00 -2.99
N GLY A 182 -11.59 4.09 -2.80
CA GLY A 182 -11.08 5.43 -3.05
C GLY A 182 -12.17 6.47 -2.92
N TRP A 183 -12.21 7.38 -3.87
CA TRP A 183 -13.29 8.34 -4.01
C TRP A 183 -13.69 8.54 -5.46
N PHE A 184 -14.93 8.93 -5.65
CA PHE A 184 -15.41 9.54 -6.88
C PHE A 184 -15.24 11.05 -6.78
N GLN A 185 -15.05 11.78 -7.89
CA GLN A 185 -15.02 13.27 -8.01
C GLN A 185 -14.22 14.08 -6.96
N ASN A 186 -14.56 14.00 -5.66
CA ASN A 186 -13.87 14.62 -4.54
C ASN A 186 -13.80 13.68 -3.32
N VAL A 187 -12.92 13.99 -2.37
CA VAL A 187 -12.61 13.17 -1.20
C VAL A 187 -13.74 12.97 -0.19
N ASN A 188 -14.91 13.63 -0.35
CA ASN A 188 -16.09 13.42 0.48
C ASN A 188 -17.12 12.48 -0.17
N ASP A 189 -16.84 11.99 -1.39
CA ASP A 189 -17.68 11.05 -2.15
C ASP A 189 -16.94 9.72 -2.30
N GLY A 190 -16.63 9.12 -1.16
CA GLY A 190 -15.96 7.84 -1.01
C GLY A 190 -16.76 6.68 -1.58
N VAL A 191 -16.04 5.73 -2.16
CA VAL A 191 -16.61 4.56 -2.82
C VAL A 191 -15.78 3.32 -2.53
N LEU A 192 -16.47 2.19 -2.40
CA LEU A 192 -15.91 0.85 -2.33
C LEU A 192 -16.63 -0.03 -3.34
N TYR A 193 -15.86 -0.63 -4.26
CA TYR A 193 -16.36 -1.53 -5.28
C TYR A 193 -15.86 -2.95 -5.04
N CYS A 194 -16.62 -3.95 -5.51
CA CYS A 194 -16.24 -5.35 -5.55
C CYS A 194 -16.49 -5.94 -6.95
N GLY A 195 -15.57 -6.77 -7.45
CA GLY A 195 -15.69 -7.43 -8.75
C GLY A 195 -14.45 -8.23 -9.16
N ASP A 196 -14.54 -8.94 -10.29
CA ASP A 196 -13.46 -9.75 -10.88
C ASP A 196 -13.09 -9.30 -12.31
N GLY A 197 -13.68 -8.19 -12.75
CA GLY A 197 -13.57 -7.61 -14.10
C GLY A 197 -14.35 -8.30 -15.22
N ARG A 198 -15.01 -9.45 -14.98
CA ARG A 198 -15.80 -10.15 -16.03
C ARG A 198 -17.15 -9.50 -16.30
N ARG A 199 -17.65 -8.76 -15.32
CA ARG A 199 -18.89 -7.99 -15.37
C ARG A 199 -18.64 -6.60 -14.81
N PRO A 200 -19.55 -5.63 -15.06
CA PRO A 200 -19.50 -4.35 -14.39
C PRO A 200 -19.34 -4.52 -12.87
N TRP A 201 -18.37 -3.82 -12.29
CA TRP A 201 -18.13 -3.86 -10.85
C TRP A 201 -19.33 -3.35 -10.08
N LYS A 202 -19.54 -3.89 -8.88
CA LYS A 202 -20.65 -3.51 -8.02
C LYS A 202 -20.15 -2.57 -6.94
N ALA A 203 -20.77 -1.41 -6.79
CA ALA A 203 -20.58 -0.58 -5.60
C ALA A 203 -21.17 -1.30 -4.38
N VAL A 204 -20.33 -1.60 -3.39
CA VAL A 204 -20.71 -2.29 -2.14
C VAL A 204 -20.83 -1.34 -0.96
N ALA A 205 -20.19 -0.16 -1.04
CA ALA A 205 -20.40 0.95 -0.11
C ALA A 205 -20.17 2.30 -0.83
N SER A 206 -20.93 3.32 -0.46
CA SER A 206 -20.80 4.70 -0.98
C SER A 206 -21.37 5.72 0.02
N GLY A 207 -21.10 7.01 -0.17
CA GLY A 207 -21.69 8.09 0.63
C GLY A 207 -20.96 8.35 1.97
N MET A 208 -19.71 7.88 2.07
CA MET A 208 -18.77 8.18 3.14
C MET A 208 -17.61 9.03 2.60
N PRO A 209 -16.75 9.60 3.45
CA PRO A 209 -15.47 10.14 3.00
C PRO A 209 -14.57 9.08 2.34
N ALA A 210 -13.55 9.55 1.61
CA ALA A 210 -12.63 8.72 0.83
C ALA A 210 -12.05 7.54 1.62
N ILE A 211 -12.07 6.36 1.01
CA ILE A 211 -11.38 5.17 1.50
C ILE A 211 -9.88 5.27 1.15
N SER A 212 -9.03 5.05 2.14
CA SER A 212 -7.56 5.09 2.02
C SER A 212 -6.96 3.70 1.87
N ARG A 213 -7.46 2.72 2.65
CA ARG A 213 -6.94 1.34 2.65
C ARG A 213 -8.04 0.32 2.89
N ILE A 214 -7.90 -0.85 2.25
CA ILE A 214 -8.65 -2.07 2.54
C ILE A 214 -7.71 -3.13 3.13
N HIS A 215 -8.18 -3.84 4.15
CA HIS A 215 -7.54 -5.04 4.70
C HIS A 215 -8.53 -6.21 4.67
N VAL A 216 -8.12 -7.32 4.08
CA VAL A 216 -8.90 -8.56 4.07
C VAL A 216 -8.33 -9.48 5.14
N GLU A 217 -9.08 -9.68 6.22
CA GLU A 217 -8.72 -10.65 7.27
C GLU A 217 -9.11 -12.07 6.83
N ARG A 218 -10.28 -12.20 6.20
CA ARG A 218 -10.84 -13.43 5.60
C ARG A 218 -12.02 -13.04 4.68
N GLU A 219 -12.55 -13.99 3.91
CA GLU A 219 -13.62 -13.76 2.91
C GLU A 219 -14.84 -13.02 3.49
N ASP A 220 -15.26 -13.35 4.71
CA ASP A 220 -16.40 -12.73 5.40
C ASP A 220 -16.03 -11.51 6.26
N SER A 221 -14.75 -11.12 6.31
CA SER A 221 -14.22 -10.06 7.18
C SER A 221 -13.25 -9.15 6.44
N VAL A 222 -13.81 -8.12 5.81
CA VAL A 222 -13.09 -7.08 5.09
C VAL A 222 -13.24 -5.76 5.85
N TRP A 223 -12.11 -5.12 6.10
CA TRP A 223 -12.02 -3.82 6.73
C TRP A 223 -11.64 -2.76 5.71
N ALA A 224 -12.28 -1.60 5.76
CA ALA A 224 -11.88 -0.44 4.96
C ALA A 224 -11.82 0.81 5.84
N CYS A 225 -10.69 1.51 5.82
CA CYS A 225 -10.51 2.75 6.59
C CYS A 225 -10.29 3.94 5.67
N GLY A 226 -10.53 5.15 6.18
CA GLY A 226 -10.39 6.35 5.37
C GLY A 226 -10.45 7.67 6.12
N ARG A 227 -10.81 8.72 5.38
CA ARG A 227 -10.93 10.09 5.90
C ARG A 227 -12.11 10.22 6.87
N GLY A 228 -12.06 11.24 7.72
CA GLY A 228 -13.18 11.61 8.59
C GLY A 228 -13.61 10.50 9.55
N GLY A 229 -12.65 9.70 10.04
CA GLY A 229 -12.88 8.60 10.96
C GLY A 229 -13.42 7.32 10.33
N THR A 230 -13.67 7.31 9.01
CA THR A 230 -14.32 6.20 8.30
C THR A 230 -13.64 4.88 8.61
N LEU A 231 -14.43 3.94 9.15
CA LEU A 231 -14.07 2.55 9.35
C LEU A 231 -15.27 1.67 9.04
N LEU A 232 -15.14 0.86 7.99
CA LEU A 232 -16.16 -0.09 7.55
C LEU A 232 -15.70 -1.51 7.84
N HIS A 233 -16.64 -2.38 8.22
CA HIS A 233 -16.40 -3.81 8.39
C HIS A 233 -17.54 -4.63 7.79
N GLY A 234 -17.21 -5.68 7.05
CA GLY A 234 -18.19 -6.58 6.45
C GLY A 234 -17.65 -7.25 5.20
N ASN A 235 -18.53 -7.50 4.22
CA ASN A 235 -18.15 -8.11 2.94
C ASN A 235 -19.19 -7.76 1.86
N HIS A 236 -18.94 -8.17 0.61
CA HIS A 236 -19.83 -7.87 -0.52
C HIS A 236 -21.18 -8.62 -0.52
N VAL A 237 -21.29 -9.70 0.25
CA VAL A 237 -22.47 -10.58 0.36
C VAL A 237 -23.41 -10.05 1.44
N ASP A 238 -22.91 -9.90 2.66
CA ASP A 238 -23.68 -9.48 3.85
C ASP A 238 -23.78 -7.95 3.96
N GLY A 239 -22.92 -7.22 3.23
CA GLY A 239 -22.81 -5.78 3.27
C GLY A 239 -21.75 -5.27 4.24
N PHE A 240 -21.42 -3.99 4.10
CA PHE A 240 -20.50 -3.29 5.01
C PHE A 240 -21.28 -2.49 6.04
N GLN A 241 -20.88 -2.60 7.30
CA GLN A 241 -21.34 -1.77 8.40
C GLN A 241 -20.32 -0.67 8.69
N ASP A 242 -20.82 0.52 9.00
CA ASP A 242 -19.99 1.59 9.55
C ASP A 242 -19.77 1.35 11.05
N VAL A 243 -18.52 1.11 11.42
CA VAL A 243 -18.06 0.85 12.79
C VAL A 243 -17.12 1.95 13.30
N SER A 244 -17.18 3.12 12.66
CA SER A 244 -16.41 4.31 13.07
C SER A 244 -16.70 4.68 14.52
N ALA A 245 -15.66 5.11 15.25
CA ALA A 245 -15.84 5.62 16.60
C ALA A 245 -16.60 6.96 16.56
N LEU A 246 -17.52 7.16 17.52
CA LEU A 246 -18.27 8.41 17.65
C LEU A 246 -17.31 9.60 17.79
N ASP A 247 -17.59 10.69 17.07
CA ASP A 247 -16.80 11.93 17.03
C ASP A 247 -15.35 11.78 16.52
N ASP A 248 -15.03 10.66 15.87
CA ASP A 248 -13.73 10.48 15.23
C ASP A 248 -13.66 11.24 13.90
N THR A 249 -12.69 12.14 13.78
CA THR A 249 -12.46 12.96 12.58
C THR A 249 -11.08 12.70 11.96
N ARG A 250 -10.34 11.70 12.47
CA ARG A 250 -9.00 11.36 12.01
C ARG A 250 -9.01 10.89 10.55
N ALA A 251 -7.92 11.08 9.84
CA ALA A 251 -7.71 10.42 8.56
C ALA A 251 -6.89 9.15 8.80
N TYR A 252 -7.56 7.99 8.73
CA TYR A 252 -6.87 6.72 8.73
C TYR A 252 -6.27 6.47 7.35
N VAL A 253 -4.98 6.19 7.33
CA VAL A 253 -4.19 5.98 6.10
C VAL A 253 -3.88 4.51 5.87
N ASP A 254 -3.91 3.68 6.91
CA ASP A 254 -3.71 2.23 6.81
C ASP A 254 -4.50 1.49 7.91
N VAL A 255 -4.86 0.24 7.62
CA VAL A 255 -5.56 -0.68 8.52
C VAL A 255 -5.00 -2.08 8.33
N THR A 256 -4.81 -2.83 9.42
CA THR A 256 -4.47 -4.25 9.35
C THR A 256 -4.95 -5.00 10.59
N SER A 257 -5.05 -6.33 10.50
CA SER A 257 -5.30 -7.20 11.65
C SER A 257 -4.00 -7.84 12.14
N TYR A 258 -3.74 -7.81 13.44
CA TYR A 258 -2.65 -8.54 14.07
C TYR A 258 -3.19 -9.24 15.33
N ASP A 259 -3.03 -10.56 15.41
CA ASP A 259 -3.53 -11.40 16.50
C ASP A 259 -5.03 -11.17 16.83
N GLY A 260 -5.86 -11.07 15.80
CA GLY A 260 -7.31 -10.83 15.92
C GLY A 260 -7.70 -9.41 16.37
N GLN A 261 -6.74 -8.50 16.47
CA GLN A 261 -6.95 -7.09 16.81
C GLN A 261 -6.76 -6.18 15.59
N ILE A 262 -7.53 -5.10 15.51
CA ILE A 262 -7.49 -4.17 14.37
C ILE A 262 -6.63 -2.96 14.70
N PHE A 263 -5.53 -2.83 13.97
CA PHE A 263 -4.60 -1.72 14.06
C PHE A 263 -4.88 -0.71 12.95
N LEU A 264 -4.84 0.57 13.31
CA LEU A 264 -5.07 1.70 12.43
C LEU A 264 -3.89 2.67 12.52
N ALA A 265 -3.46 3.19 11.38
CA ALA A 265 -2.45 4.23 11.30
C ALA A 265 -3.07 5.57 10.85
N THR A 266 -2.59 6.65 11.45
CA THR A 266 -2.71 8.02 10.92
C THR A 266 -1.31 8.56 10.70
N GLU A 267 -1.19 9.68 9.98
CA GLU A 267 0.08 10.41 9.82
C GLU A 267 0.73 10.87 11.15
N THR A 268 0.01 10.71 12.26
CA THR A 268 0.37 11.21 13.59
C THR A 268 0.24 10.14 14.69
N GLY A 269 0.17 8.86 14.30
CA GLY A 269 0.36 7.77 15.24
C GLY A 269 -0.45 6.51 14.96
N LEU A 270 -0.46 5.64 15.97
CA LEU A 270 -1.05 4.31 15.93
C LEU A 270 -2.24 4.17 16.86
N TYR A 271 -3.22 3.42 16.41
CA TYR A 271 -4.48 3.22 17.12
C TYR A 271 -4.89 1.76 17.07
N LEU A 272 -5.54 1.32 18.13
CA LEU A 272 -6.19 0.03 18.23
C LEU A 272 -7.70 0.25 18.21
N HIS A 273 -8.39 -0.41 17.30
CA HIS A 273 -9.84 -0.51 17.30
C HIS A 273 -10.28 -1.83 17.94
N ALA A 274 -11.03 -1.75 19.03
CA ALA A 274 -11.55 -2.89 19.75
C ALA A 274 -12.88 -2.55 20.42
N ASN A 275 -13.84 -3.47 20.36
CA ASN A 275 -15.15 -3.34 21.02
C ASN A 275 -15.89 -2.02 20.67
N GLY A 276 -15.80 -1.58 19.40
CA GLY A 276 -16.46 -0.36 18.93
C GLY A 276 -15.80 0.95 19.38
N ALA A 277 -14.60 0.89 19.97
CA ALA A 277 -13.83 2.06 20.38
C ALA A 277 -12.43 2.05 19.77
N THR A 278 -11.88 3.24 19.53
CA THR A 278 -10.54 3.42 18.99
C THR A 278 -9.65 4.16 20.00
N HIS A 279 -8.50 3.57 20.33
CA HIS A 279 -7.58 4.10 21.33
C HIS A 279 -6.17 4.25 20.77
N ARG A 280 -5.52 5.38 21.05
CA ARG A 280 -4.11 5.60 20.67
C ARG A 280 -3.21 4.60 21.41
N ILE A 281 -2.34 3.94 20.66
CA ILE A 281 -1.32 3.03 21.18
C ILE A 281 -0.15 3.87 21.72
N ARG A 282 0.40 3.46 22.87
CA ARG A 282 1.68 3.96 23.38
C ARG A 282 2.72 2.87 23.22
N THR A 283 3.71 3.12 22.36
CA THR A 283 4.75 2.13 22.04
C THR A 283 5.79 2.03 23.15
N ARG A 284 5.91 3.06 23.99
CA ARG A 284 6.95 3.20 25.02
C ARG A 284 8.38 3.24 24.46
N LEU A 285 8.51 3.49 23.16
CA LEU A 285 9.78 3.89 22.57
C LEU A 285 10.17 5.28 23.11
N ASP A 286 11.47 5.59 23.11
CA ASP A 286 12.01 6.88 23.51
C ASP A 286 12.83 7.47 22.35
N PRO A 287 12.41 8.61 21.76
CA PRO A 287 11.13 9.29 21.96
C PRO A 287 9.93 8.42 21.53
N GLU A 288 8.71 8.77 21.95
CA GLU A 288 7.48 8.03 21.62
C GLU A 288 7.25 8.00 20.09
N TYR A 289 6.63 6.93 19.59
CA TYR A 289 6.32 6.78 18.17
C TYR A 289 5.09 7.61 17.80
N GLU A 290 5.30 8.64 16.97
CA GLU A 290 4.25 9.59 16.57
C GLU A 290 3.96 9.59 15.07
N ASP A 291 4.64 8.76 14.27
CA ASP A 291 4.60 8.83 12.81
C ASP A 291 4.05 7.53 12.23
N GLY A 292 2.74 7.42 12.06
CA GLY A 292 2.14 6.28 11.36
C GLY A 292 2.03 6.56 9.86
N HIS A 293 2.15 5.53 9.01
CA HIS A 293 1.83 5.67 7.59
C HIS A 293 1.45 4.33 6.96
N LEU A 294 2.30 3.32 7.10
CA LEU A 294 2.10 1.97 6.55
C LEU A 294 2.09 0.93 7.67
N LEU A 295 1.16 -0.03 7.56
CA LEU A 295 1.06 -1.19 8.43
C LEU A 295 1.22 -2.47 7.60
N ARG A 296 2.06 -3.39 8.06
CA ARG A 296 2.26 -4.69 7.40
C ARG A 296 2.44 -5.78 8.45
N VAL A 297 1.74 -6.90 8.28
CA VAL A 297 1.93 -8.09 9.11
C VAL A 297 2.59 -9.17 8.27
N VAL A 298 3.78 -9.60 8.70
CA VAL A 298 4.52 -10.69 8.06
C VAL A 298 5.37 -11.37 9.11
N ASP A 299 5.56 -12.68 9.01
CA ASP A 299 6.46 -13.44 9.89
C ASP A 299 6.19 -13.22 11.40
N GLY A 300 4.90 -13.16 11.76
CA GLY A 300 4.45 -13.00 13.14
C GLY A 300 4.70 -11.62 13.76
N VAL A 301 5.17 -10.63 13.01
CA VAL A 301 5.40 -9.26 13.48
C VAL A 301 4.52 -8.25 12.76
N LEU A 302 4.14 -7.19 13.47
CA LEU A 302 3.51 -6.01 12.90
C LEU A 302 4.58 -4.93 12.67
N TRP A 303 4.80 -4.60 11.41
CA TRP A 303 5.56 -3.42 11.02
C TRP A 303 4.65 -2.20 11.01
N SER A 304 5.08 -1.15 11.70
CA SER A 304 4.55 0.20 11.55
C SER A 304 5.66 1.10 11.02
N ILE A 305 5.41 1.67 9.85
CA ILE A 305 6.40 2.42 9.10
C ILE A 305 5.80 3.79 8.85
N GLY A 306 6.36 4.81 9.48
CA GLY A 306 6.01 6.21 9.27
C GLY A 306 6.66 6.79 8.03
N TYR A 307 6.54 8.10 7.87
CA TYR A 307 7.27 8.84 6.84
C TYR A 307 8.77 8.92 7.11
N ALA A 308 9.21 8.82 8.37
CA ALA A 308 10.62 8.84 8.74
C ALA A 308 11.01 7.87 9.88
N ASP A 309 10.05 7.40 10.70
CA ASP A 309 10.29 6.46 11.79
C ASP A 309 9.83 5.04 11.42
N ILE A 310 10.49 4.01 11.95
CA ILE A 310 10.20 2.60 11.67
C ILE A 310 10.14 1.86 12.99
N ALA A 311 9.00 1.24 13.26
CA ALA A 311 8.78 0.41 14.43
C ALA A 311 8.27 -0.98 14.05
N ARG A 312 8.62 -1.97 14.86
CA ARG A 312 8.18 -3.36 14.72
C ARG A 312 7.64 -3.85 16.07
N PHE A 313 6.50 -4.51 16.05
CA PHE A 313 5.87 -5.12 17.22
C PHE A 313 5.85 -6.63 17.08
N ASP A 314 6.32 -7.34 18.10
CA ASP A 314 6.41 -8.81 18.12
C ASP A 314 5.28 -9.50 18.91
N GLY A 315 4.23 -8.76 19.23
CA GLY A 315 3.13 -9.20 20.11
C GLY A 315 3.36 -8.87 21.58
N THR A 316 4.60 -8.52 21.96
CA THR A 316 4.95 -8.22 23.36
C THR A 316 5.54 -6.83 23.51
N ALA A 317 6.48 -6.45 22.65
CA ALA A 317 7.22 -5.20 22.73
C ALA A 317 7.38 -4.53 21.36
N TRP A 318 7.44 -3.20 21.40
CA TRP A 318 7.80 -2.38 20.25
C TRP A 318 9.31 -2.19 20.21
N GLU A 319 9.88 -2.29 19.01
CA GLU A 319 11.29 -2.03 18.72
C GLU A 319 11.37 -1.00 17.60
N ARG A 320 12.18 0.05 17.79
CA ARG A 320 12.51 1.01 16.73
C ARG A 320 13.64 0.46 15.88
N ILE A 321 13.47 0.45 14.56
CA ILE A 321 14.52 0.07 13.61
C ILE A 321 15.24 1.34 13.14
N PRO A 322 16.51 1.56 13.50
CA PRO A 322 17.22 2.77 13.10
C PRO A 322 17.36 2.86 11.59
N PHE A 323 16.91 3.98 11.01
CA PHE A 323 17.04 4.26 9.59
C PHE A 323 18.12 5.32 9.34
N PRO A 324 19.30 4.94 8.82
CA PRO A 324 20.41 5.86 8.62
C PRO A 324 20.20 6.84 7.46
N GLY A 325 19.14 6.69 6.68
CA GLY A 325 18.81 7.62 5.59
C GLY A 325 18.36 9.01 6.05
N ASN A 326 17.94 9.14 7.33
CA ASN A 326 17.55 10.40 7.95
C ASN A 326 18.29 10.61 9.28
N PRO A 327 18.37 11.84 9.78
CA PRO A 327 18.84 12.09 11.14
C PRO A 327 18.08 11.22 12.16
N PRO A 328 18.74 10.75 13.23
CA PRO A 328 18.06 9.96 14.26
C PRO A 328 16.85 10.69 14.83
N ILE A 329 15.79 9.94 15.14
CA ILE A 329 14.62 10.45 15.85
C ILE A 329 15.07 10.92 17.25
N ARG A 330 14.64 12.12 17.64
CA ARG A 330 15.02 12.79 18.90
C ARG A 330 13.80 13.33 19.61
#